data_AF-Q1GVH3-F1
#
_entry.id   AF-Q1GVH3-F1
#
_cell.length_a   1.000
_cell.length_b   1.000
_cell.length_c   1.000
_cell.angle_alpha   90.00
_cell.angle_beta   90.00
_cell.angle_gamma   90.00
#
_symmetry.space_group_name_H-M   'P 1'
#
loop_
_entity.id
_entity.type
_entity.pdbx_description
1 polymer ?
#
loop_
_entity_poly.entity_id
_entity_poly.type
_entity_poly.pdbx_seq_one_letter_code
_entity_poly.pdbx_strand_id
1 'polypeptide(L)'
;MMDDWRVDDLALCISRHERYPPEVRPGAVLTVRAVLVDMPDLAGGQAGTALNFRDVPDLGPRAAYCARRFRKITPGAPDSFDAEVIDLMADATRVGR
;
A
#
# COMPACT_ATOMS: atom_id res chain seq x y z
N MET A 1 13.34 12.77 7.05
CA MET A 1 13.00 11.60 7.87
C MET A 1 12.80 10.47 6.89
N MET A 2 13.66 9.44 6.92
CA MET A 2 13.58 8.31 6.01
C MET A 2 12.32 7.53 6.39
N ASP A 3 11.39 7.36 5.45
CA ASP A 3 10.14 6.66 5.74
C ASP A 3 10.44 5.18 6.06
N ASP A 4 10.21 4.74 7.31
CA ASP A 4 10.39 3.35 7.81
C ASP A 4 9.29 2.43 7.25
N TRP A 5 9.28 2.29 5.93
CA TRP A 5 8.43 1.36 5.21
C TRP A 5 8.95 -0.06 5.35
N ARG A 6 8.03 -1.00 5.47
CA ARG A 6 8.26 -2.44 5.57
C ARG A 6 7.27 -3.19 4.71
N VAL A 7 7.60 -4.43 4.39
CA VAL A 7 6.65 -5.37 3.80
C VAL A 7 5.44 -5.49 4.72
N ASP A 8 4.25 -5.55 4.13
CA ASP A 8 2.93 -5.63 4.78
C ASP A 8 2.43 -4.35 5.45
N ASP A 9 3.19 -3.25 5.37
CA ASP A 9 2.65 -1.95 5.69
C ASP A 9 1.47 -1.58 4.77
N LEU A 10 0.51 -0.87 5.33
CA LEU A 10 -0.57 -0.27 4.55
C LEU A 10 -0.18 1.15 4.12
N ALA A 11 -0.31 1.40 2.82
CA ALA A 11 0.01 2.66 2.18
C ALA A 11 -1.26 3.32 1.64
N LEU A 12 -1.65 4.45 2.23
CA LEU A 12 -2.70 5.32 1.71
C LEU A 12 -2.11 6.21 0.60
N CYS A 13 -2.60 6.07 -0.62
CA CYS A 13 -2.24 6.97 -1.71
C CYS A 13 -2.83 8.37 -1.45
N ILE A 14 -1.98 9.39 -1.37
CA ILE A 14 -2.38 10.79 -1.10
C ILE A 14 -2.16 11.71 -2.30
N SER A 15 -1.51 11.23 -3.37
CA SER A 15 -1.17 12.04 -4.54
C SER A 15 -1.29 11.23 -5.82
N ARG A 16 -1.95 11.79 -6.84
CA ARG A 16 -2.08 11.17 -8.16
C ARG A 16 -0.81 11.38 -8.99
N HIS A 17 -0.51 10.42 -9.85
CA HIS A 17 0.49 10.56 -10.91
C HIS A 17 -0.08 9.99 -12.22
N GLU A 18 0.17 10.66 -13.36
CA GLU A 18 -0.44 10.30 -14.66
C GLU A 18 -0.05 8.90 -15.16
N ARG A 19 1.14 8.44 -14.78
CA ARG A 19 1.66 7.11 -15.18
C ARG A 19 1.28 5.98 -14.23
N TYR A 20 0.60 6.28 -13.12
CA TYR A 20 0.14 5.24 -12.21
C TYR A 20 -1.16 4.64 -12.74
N PRO A 21 -1.36 3.32 -12.58
CA PRO A 21 -2.57 2.68 -13.04
C PRO A 21 -3.78 3.11 -12.17
N PRO A 22 -5.02 2.94 -12.65
CA PRO A 22 -6.23 3.48 -12.00
C PRO A 22 -6.47 3.02 -10.56
N GLU A 23 -5.90 1.88 -10.17
CA GLU A 23 -5.97 1.32 -8.82
C GLU A 23 -5.14 2.16 -7.84
N VAL A 24 -4.05 2.79 -8.30
CA VAL A 24 -3.17 3.65 -7.49
C VAL A 24 -3.61 5.11 -7.64
N ARG A 25 -4.75 5.43 -7.03
CA ARG A 25 -5.36 6.76 -7.00
C ARG A 25 -5.47 7.30 -5.58
N PRO A 26 -5.57 8.63 -5.38
CA PRO A 26 -5.82 9.20 -4.06
C PRO A 26 -7.00 8.53 -3.34
N GLY A 27 -6.80 8.15 -2.08
CA GLY A 27 -7.75 7.41 -1.26
C GLY A 27 -7.63 5.88 -1.33
N ALA A 28 -6.87 5.34 -2.30
CA ALA A 28 -6.60 3.91 -2.34
C ALA A 28 -5.68 3.48 -1.20
N VAL A 29 -6.01 2.37 -0.55
CA VAL A 29 -5.16 1.71 0.45
C VAL A 29 -4.54 0.48 -0.19
N LEU A 30 -3.22 0.39 -0.13
CA LEU A 30 -2.43 -0.62 -0.83
C LEU A 30 -1.51 -1.32 0.17
N THR A 31 -1.30 -2.63 0.00
CA THR A 31 -0.40 -3.40 0.87
C THR A 31 0.98 -3.45 0.25
N VAL A 32 2.00 -3.03 1.00
CA VAL A 32 3.40 -3.04 0.54
C VAL A 32 3.89 -4.48 0.37
N ARG A 33 4.33 -4.83 -0.83
CA ARG A 33 4.96 -6.11 -1.18
C ARG A 33 6.48 -6.04 -1.07
N ALA A 34 7.08 -4.92 -1.46
CA ALA A 34 8.52 -4.72 -1.43
C ALA A 34 8.86 -3.24 -1.22
N VAL A 35 10.00 -2.98 -0.59
CA VAL A 35 10.56 -1.65 -0.39
C VAL A 35 11.87 -1.59 -1.16
N LEU A 36 11.99 -0.60 -2.03
CA LEU A 36 13.14 -0.35 -2.89
C LEU A 36 13.79 0.96 -2.45
N VAL A 37 15.11 0.98 -2.39
CA VAL A 37 15.90 2.18 -2.06
C VAL A 37 16.58 2.74 -3.31
N ASP A 38 16.85 4.05 -3.30
CA ASP A 38 17.55 4.76 -4.37
C ASP A 38 16.92 4.61 -5.76
N MET A 39 15.59 4.46 -5.83
CA MET A 39 14.88 4.37 -7.10
C MET A 39 14.53 5.77 -7.65
N PRO A 40 14.78 6.04 -8.94
CA PRO A 40 14.39 7.29 -9.56
C PRO A 40 12.86 7.39 -9.69
N ASP A 41 12.29 8.55 -9.37
CA ASP A 41 10.87 8.83 -9.68
C ASP A 41 10.68 8.83 -11.21
N LEU A 42 9.54 8.30 -11.70
CA LEU A 42 9.17 8.30 -13.12
C LEU A 42 9.24 9.68 -13.76
N ALA A 43 9.14 10.74 -12.97
CA ALA A 43 9.21 12.14 -13.41
C ALA A 43 10.65 12.69 -13.52
N GLY A 44 11.71 11.89 -13.32
CA GLY A 44 13.09 12.36 -13.36
C GLY A 44 13.50 13.19 -12.13
N GLY A 45 12.95 12.84 -10.97
CA GLY A 45 13.22 13.51 -9.70
C GLY A 45 14.30 12.86 -8.85
N GLN A 46 14.51 13.42 -7.66
CA GLN A 46 15.43 12.91 -6.65
C GLN A 46 15.11 11.45 -6.32
N ALA A 47 16.12 10.57 -6.45
CA ALA A 47 16.01 9.17 -6.09
C ALA A 47 15.65 9.03 -4.60
N GLY A 48 14.85 8.02 -4.27
CA GLY A 48 14.43 7.80 -2.89
C GLY A 48 13.72 6.48 -2.70
N THR A 49 13.07 6.32 -1.55
CA THR A 49 12.31 5.11 -1.24
C THR A 49 11.14 4.95 -2.20
N ALA A 50 11.01 3.76 -2.76
CA ALA A 50 9.87 3.36 -3.56
C ALA A 50 9.25 2.07 -3.04
N LEU A 51 7.98 1.88 -3.36
CA LEU A 51 7.15 0.79 -2.88
C LEU A 51 6.67 -0.02 -4.10
N ASN A 52 6.56 -1.33 -3.94
CA ASN A 52 5.71 -2.16 -4.80
C ASN A 52 4.54 -2.65 -3.97
N PHE A 53 3.39 -2.84 -4.59
CA PHE A 53 2.18 -3.24 -3.89
C PHE A 53 1.74 -4.66 -4.30
N ARG A 54 1.02 -5.31 -3.40
CA ARG A 54 0.29 -6.55 -3.72
C ARG A 54 -0.84 -6.22 -4.69
N ASP A 55 -1.09 -7.11 -5.64
CA ASP A 55 -2.21 -7.02 -6.60
C ASP A 55 -2.23 -5.75 -7.47
N VAL A 56 -1.09 -5.05 -7.56
CA VAL A 56 -0.88 -3.91 -8.45
C VAL A 56 0.26 -4.25 -9.43
N PRO A 57 0.11 -3.98 -10.73
CA PRO A 57 1.17 -4.20 -11.70
C PRO A 57 2.45 -3.43 -11.36
N ASP A 58 3.62 -4.03 -11.54
CA ASP A 58 4.88 -3.29 -11.47
C ASP A 58 4.97 -2.30 -12.65
N LEU A 59 5.49 -1.08 -12.41
CA LEU A 59 5.65 -0.06 -13.45
C LEU A 59 6.83 -0.34 -14.41
N GLY A 60 7.55 -1.44 -14.21
CA GLY A 60 8.73 -1.85 -14.98
C GLY A 60 10.07 -1.43 -14.36
N PRO A 61 11.20 -1.81 -14.98
CA PRO A 61 12.53 -1.72 -14.35
C PRO A 61 13.08 -0.30 -14.19
N ARG A 62 12.41 0.72 -14.77
CA ARG A 62 12.86 2.12 -14.78
C ARG A 62 11.87 3.07 -14.09
N ALA A 63 10.96 2.51 -13.31
CA ALA A 63 9.79 3.21 -12.79
C ALA A 63 9.36 2.56 -11.47
N ALA A 64 8.99 3.36 -10.47
CA ALA A 64 8.56 2.85 -9.18
C ALA A 64 7.49 3.74 -8.52
N TYR A 65 6.75 3.19 -7.55
CA TYR A 65 5.79 3.96 -6.78
C TYR A 65 6.51 4.72 -5.66
N CYS A 66 6.69 6.03 -5.80
CA CYS A 66 7.49 6.80 -4.86
C CYS A 66 6.78 6.92 -3.51
N ALA A 67 7.47 6.49 -2.43
CA ALA A 67 6.96 6.47 -1.06
C ALA A 67 6.36 7.82 -0.62
N ARG A 68 6.95 8.95 -1.06
CA ARG A 68 6.47 10.31 -0.76
C ARG A 68 5.04 10.62 -1.18
N ARG A 69 4.46 9.82 -2.09
CA ARG A 69 3.06 9.95 -2.55
C ARG A 69 2.08 9.15 -1.70
N PHE A 70 2.59 8.47 -0.68
CA PHE A 70 1.84 7.60 0.21
C PHE A 70 2.02 8.02 1.66
N ARG A 71 0.98 7.78 2.45
CA ARG A 71 1.05 7.88 3.90
C ARG A 71 0.93 6.48 4.48
N LYS A 72 1.88 6.08 5.33
CA LYS A 72 1.79 4.84 6.11
C LYS A 72 0.62 4.96 7.07
N ILE A 73 -0.28 3.98 7.03
CA ILE A 73 -1.40 3.87 7.97
C ILE A 73 -1.21 2.60 8.81
N THR A 74 -1.54 2.70 10.10
CA THR A 74 -1.51 1.57 11.02
C THR A 74 -2.92 1.45 11.57
N PRO A 75 -3.70 0.41 11.20
CA PRO A 75 -4.98 0.15 11.83
C PRO A 75 -4.79 -0.01 13.33
N GLY A 76 -5.76 0.48 14.11
CA GLY A 76 -5.79 0.19 15.54
C GLY A 76 -5.97 -1.31 15.79
N ALA A 77 -5.73 -1.74 17.03
CA ALA A 77 -6.20 -3.05 17.45
C ALA A 77 -7.74 -3.10 17.31
N PRO A 78 -8.32 -4.24 16.90
CA PRO A 78 -9.77 -4.41 16.86
C PRO A 78 -10.38 -4.05 18.21
N ASP A 79 -11.43 -3.24 18.21
CA ASP A 79 -12.23 -3.05 19.41
C ASP A 79 -13.20 -4.23 19.63
N SER A 80 -14.03 -4.17 20.68
CA SER A 80 -14.97 -5.25 20.99
C SER A 80 -16.00 -5.49 19.89
N PHE A 81 -16.40 -4.43 19.18
CA PHE A 81 -17.35 -4.53 18.08
C PHE A 81 -16.67 -5.13 16.85
N ASP A 82 -15.46 -4.68 16.51
CA ASP A 82 -14.66 -5.26 15.44
C ASP A 82 -14.44 -6.77 15.66
N ALA A 83 -14.12 -7.18 16.89
CA ALA A 83 -13.91 -8.59 17.24
C ALA A 83 -15.17 -9.44 17.01
N GLU A 84 -16.33 -8.96 17.48
CA GLU A 84 -17.62 -9.64 17.28
C GLU A 84 -17.95 -9.83 15.80
N VAL A 85 -17.71 -8.79 14.99
CA VAL A 85 -17.95 -8.84 13.54
C VAL A 85 -16.98 -9.81 12.85
N ILE A 86 -15.70 -9.81 13.24
CA ILE A 86 -14.69 -10.73 12.69
C ILE A 86 -15.09 -12.18 12.98
N ASP A 87 -15.49 -12.49 14.22
CA ASP A 87 -15.91 -13.84 14.61
C ASP A 87 -17.15 -14.28 13.80
N LEU A 88 -18.13 -13.40 13.65
CA LEU A 88 -19.32 -13.65 12.85
C LEU A 88 -18.98 -13.98 11.38
N MET A 89 -18.06 -13.20 10.78
CA MET A 89 -17.63 -13.44 9.39
C MET A 89 -16.82 -14.72 9.24
N ALA A 90 -15.97 -15.06 10.20
CA ALA A 90 -15.18 -16.28 10.19
C ALA A 90 -16.08 -17.53 10.28
N ASP A 91 -17.12 -17.50 11.11
CA ASP A 91 -18.08 -18.59 11.25
C ASP A 91 -19.00 -18.73 10.04
N ALA A 92 -19.47 -17.62 9.46
CA ALA A 92 -20.23 -17.65 8.21
C ALA A 92 -19.43 -18.30 7.05
N THR A 93 -18.11 -18.12 7.04
CA THR A 93 -17.21 -18.73 6.05
C THR A 93 -16.99 -20.22 6.30
N ARG A 94 -17.12 -20.69 7.55
CA ARG A 94 -16.99 -22.12 7.90
C ARG A 94 -18.23 -22.95 7.59
N VAL A 95 -19.43 -22.38 7.74
CA VAL A 95 -20.70 -23.10 7.52
C VAL A 95 -21.02 -23.25 6.03
N GLY A 96 -20.44 -22.43 5.16
CA GLY A 96 -20.63 -22.50 3.71
C GLY A 96 -19.74 -23.50 2.95
N ARG A 97 -19.02 -24.40 3.65
CA ARG A 97 -18.16 -25.44 3.05
C ARG A 97 -18.66 -26.85 3.32
#